data_AF-A0A969HPS4-F1
#
_entry.id   AF-A0A969HPS4-F1
#
_cell.length_a   1.000
_cell.length_b   1.000
_cell.length_c   1.000
_cell.angle_alpha   90.00
_cell.angle_beta   90.00
_cell.angle_gamma   90.00
#
_symmetry.space_group_name_H-M   'P 1'
#
loop_
_entity.id
_entity.type
_entity.pdbx_description
1 polymer ?
#
loop_
_entity_poly.entity_id
_entity_poly.type
_entity_poly.pdbx_seq_one_letter_code
_entity_poly.pdbx_strand_id
1 'polypeptide(L)' 'MVETHSDHILNGILVAIKKHKLGEPGIAHDQVRIYYFDRDETQHATRVTPVPVQEGGRIKRPPSGFFDQISKDREFLMGF' A
#
# COMPACT_ATOMS: atom_id res chain seq x y z
N MET A 1 3.49 -17.10 -5.71
CA MET A 1 3.79 -16.09 -6.74
C MET A 1 3.90 -14.76 -6.02
N VAL A 2 5.10 -14.18 -5.93
CA VAL A 2 5.30 -12.84 -5.36
C VAL A 2 5.24 -11.89 -6.55
N GLU A 3 4.14 -11.16 -6.66
CA GLU A 3 3.82 -10.33 -7.82
C GLU A 3 4.50 -8.95 -7.70
N THR A 4 5.35 -8.62 -8.66
CA THR A 4 6.11 -7.35 -8.77
C THR A 4 5.29 -6.17 -9.33
N HIS A 5 3.97 -6.32 -9.53
CA HIS A 5 3.06 -5.23 -9.98
C HIS A 5 2.14 -4.68 -8.87
N SER A 6 2.44 -5.01 -7.61
CA SER A 6 1.66 -4.66 -6.42
C SER A 6 1.39 -3.14 -6.26
N ASP A 7 2.31 -2.31 -6.73
CA ASP A 7 2.23 -0.84 -6.74
C ASP A 7 1.01 -0.29 -7.49
N HIS A 8 0.70 -0.86 -8.64
CA HIS A 8 -0.39 -0.38 -9.49
C HIS A 8 -1.74 -0.68 -8.86
N ILE A 9 -1.86 -1.83 -8.20
CA ILE A 9 -3.06 -2.21 -7.46
C ILE A 9 -3.24 -1.26 -6.28
N LEU A 10 -2.19 -1.03 -5.49
CA LEU A 10 -2.23 -0.13 -4.34
C LEU A 10 -2.59 1.31 -4.77
N ASN A 11 -1.87 1.86 -5.74
CA ASN A 11 -2.15 3.20 -6.26
C ASN A 11 -3.55 3.31 -6.87
N GLY A 12 -4.00 2.28 -7.61
CA GLY A 12 -5.35 2.23 -8.17
C GLY A 12 -6.43 2.32 -7.09
N ILE A 13 -6.26 1.59 -5.99
CA ILE A 13 -7.16 1.63 -4.83
C ILE A 13 -7.15 3.03 -4.19
N LEU A 14 -5.97 3.62 -3.95
CA LEU A 14 -5.85 4.95 -3.37
C LEU A 14 -6.51 6.04 -4.25
N VAL A 15 -6.34 5.95 -5.57
CA VAL A 15 -7.00 6.83 -6.54
C VAL A 15 -8.52 6.64 -6.52
N ALA A 16 -9.01 5.40 -6.48
CA ALA A 16 -10.45 5.12 -6.40
C ALA A 16 -11.08 5.68 -5.11
N ILE A 17 -10.36 5.62 -3.99
CA ILE A 17 -10.80 6.24 -2.73
C ILE A 17 -10.83 7.76 -2.85
N LYS A 18 -9.79 8.36 -3.46
CA LYS A 18 -9.74 9.80 -3.69
C LYS A 18 -10.90 10.27 -4.58
N LYS A 19 -11.23 9.53 -5.64
CA LYS A 19 -12.37 9.81 -6.53
C LYS A 19 -13.70 9.77 -5.79
N HIS A 20 -13.90 8.75 -4.94
CA HIS A 20 -15.09 8.66 -4.11
C HIS A 20 -15.29 9.90 -3.24
N LYS A 21 -14.22 10.40 -2.61
CA LYS A 21 -14.26 11.65 -1.83
C LYS A 21 -14.61 12.89 -2.67
N LEU A 22 -14.27 12.90 -3.95
CA LEU A 22 -14.60 14.00 -4.88
C LEU A 22 -16.02 13.91 -5.45
N GLY A 23 -16.81 12.89 -5.08
CA GLY A 23 -18.14 12.64 -5.64
C GLY A 23 -18.12 11.93 -7.00
N GLU A 24 -16.95 11.46 -7.45
CA GLU A 24 -16.81 10.64 -8.65
C GLU A 24 -17.04 9.15 -8.32
N PRO A 25 -17.33 8.30 -9.32
CA PRO A 25 -17.32 6.85 -9.16
C PRO A 25 -16.00 6.36 -8.56
N GLY A 26 -16.09 5.67 -7.43
CA GLY A 26 -14.94 5.26 -6.63
C GLY A 26 -15.33 4.35 -5.47
N ILE A 27 -14.37 4.06 -4.58
CA ILE A 27 -14.54 3.13 -3.46
C ILE A 27 -14.52 3.91 -2.14
N ALA A 28 -15.49 3.69 -1.25
CA ALA A 28 -15.46 4.28 0.08
C ALA A 28 -14.28 3.71 0.89
N HIS A 29 -13.56 4.57 1.61
CA HIS A 29 -12.33 4.17 2.32
C HIS A 29 -12.56 3.07 3.37
N ASP A 30 -13.72 3.02 4.00
CA ASP A 30 -14.12 2.02 4.99
C ASP A 30 -14.41 0.64 4.38
N GLN A 31 -14.57 0.56 3.05
CA GLN A 31 -14.72 -0.69 2.31
C GLN A 31 -13.37 -1.31 1.92
N VAL A 32 -12.25 -0.66 2.26
CA VAL A 32 -10.90 -1.11 1.90
C VAL A 32 -10.09 -1.41 3.15
N ARG A 33 -9.49 -2.61 3.20
CA ARG A 33 -8.51 -2.98 4.23
C ARG A 33 -7.21 -3.44 3.59
N ILE A 34 -6.11 -2.82 4.00
CA ILE A 34 -4.76 -3.13 3.53
C ILE A 34 -3.98 -3.71 4.71
N TYR A 35 -3.29 -4.82 4.46
CA TYR A 35 -2.42 -5.47 5.43
C TYR A 35 -1.02 -5.64 4.84
N TYR A 36 -0.03 -5.26 5.62
CA TYR A 36 1.37 -5.47 5.30
C TYR A 36 1.89 -6.69 6.06
N PHE A 37 2.58 -7.57 5.35
CA PHE A 37 3.16 -8.79 5.91
C PHE A 37 4.67 -8.67 5.85
N ASP A 38 5.32 -8.83 7.00
CA ASP A 38 6.76 -8.84 7.09
C ASP A 38 7.23 -9.98 8.00
N ARG A 39 8.51 -10.34 7.91
CA ARG A 39 9.07 -11.40 8.74
C ARG A 39 9.59 -10.79 10.04
N ASP A 40 9.09 -11.30 11.15
CA ASP A 40 9.72 -11.07 12.45
C ASP A 40 10.95 -11.98 12.55
N GLU A 41 12.14 -11.40 12.38
CA GLU A 41 13.40 -12.14 12.41
C GLU A 41 13.72 -12.71 13.80
N THR A 42 13.16 -12.12 14.86
CA THR A 42 13.42 -12.55 16.24
C THR A 42 12.57 -13.74 16.65
N GLN A 43 11.32 -13.78 16.20
CA GLN A 43 10.37 -14.86 16.54
C GLN A 43 10.23 -15.90 15.42
N HIS A 44 10.92 -15.72 14.29
CA HIS A 44 10.74 -16.49 13.06
C HIS A 44 9.26 -16.63 12.64
N ALA A 45 8.47 -15.58 12.89
CA ALA A 45 7.03 -15.54 12.64
C ALA A 45 6.69 -14.48 11.58
N THR A 46 5.52 -14.59 10.97
CA THR A 46 4.99 -13.53 10.10
C THR A 46 4.29 -12.47 10.96
N ARG A 47 4.75 -11.23 10.86
CA ARG A 47 4.09 -10.07 11.44
C ARG A 47 3.11 -9.49 10.43
N VAL A 48 1.87 -9.27 10.86
CA VAL A 48 0.81 -8.67 10.04
C VAL A 48 0.47 -7.30 10.61
N THR A 49 0.70 -6.25 9.83
CA THR A 49 0.45 -4.87 10.24
C THR A 49 -0.69 -4.28 9.41
N PRO A 50 -1.81 -3.86 10.02
CA PRO A 50 -2.87 -3.16 9.30
C PRO A 50 -2.38 -1.78 8.85
N VAL A 51 -2.70 -1.41 7.62
CA VAL A 51 -2.31 -0.15 6.98
C VAL A 51 -3.58 0.68 6.75
N PRO A 52 -3.95 1.57 7.69
CA PRO A 52 -5.19 2.33 7.58
C PRO A 52 -5.12 3.34 6.44
N VAL A 53 -6.13 3.30 5.57
CA VAL A 53 -6.31 4.27 4.49
C VAL A 53 -7.32 5.32 4.92
N GLN A 54 -6.97 6.58 4.72
CA GLN A 54 -7.85 7.71 5.01
C GLN A 54 -8.79 7.97 3.82
N GLU A 55 -9.91 8.63 4.10
CA GLU A 55 -10.90 9.08 3.10
C GLU A 55 -10.29 9.84 1.91
N GLY A 56 -9.13 10.46 2.07
CA GLY A 56 -8.40 11.14 1.00
C GLY A 56 -7.56 10.24 0.09
N GLY A 57 -7.62 8.91 0.21
CA GLY A 57 -6.74 7.99 -0.51
C GLY A 57 -5.29 8.07 -0.04
N ARG A 58 -5.08 8.35 1.26
CA ARG A 58 -3.74 8.50 1.86
C ARG A 58 -3.51 7.44 2.93
N ILE A 59 -2.32 6.87 2.96
CA ILE A 59 -1.89 5.95 4.01
C ILE A 59 -1.24 6.76 5.13
N LYS A 60 -1.75 6.62 6.36
CA LYS A 60 -1.18 7.32 7.53
C LYS A 60 -0.27 6.36 8.29
N ARG A 61 1.00 6.73 8.44
CA ARG A 61 2.05 5.94 9.14
C ARG A 61 2.23 4.54 8.53
N PRO A 62 2.74 4.45 7.29
CA PRO A 62 3.08 3.15 6.71
C PRO A 62 4.12 2.43 7.60
N PRO A 63 4.04 1.10 7.73
CA PRO A 63 5.08 0.33 8.41
C PRO A 63 6.43 0.49 7.69
N SER A 64 7.52 0.41 8.44
CA SER A 64 8.87 0.41 7.88
C SER A 64 8.99 -0.73 6.85
N GLY A 65 9.52 -0.45 5.67
CA GLY A 65 9.60 -1.43 4.59
C GLY A 65 8.43 -1.38 3.58
N PHE A 66 7.29 -0.76 3.92
CA PHE A 66 6.08 -0.77 3.07
C PHE A 66 6.29 -0.13 1.69
N PHE A 67 7.01 0.99 1.63
CA PHE A 67 7.36 1.68 0.38
C PHE A 67 8.77 1.34 -0.09
N ASP A 68 9.47 0.42 0.58
CA ASP A 68 10.90 0.18 0.35
C ASP A 68 11.12 -0.60 -0.95
N GLN A 69 10.28 -1.62 -1.22
CA GLN A 69 10.24 -2.28 -2.53
C GLN A 69 9.83 -1.32 -3.65
N ILE A 70 8.83 -0.47 -3.40
CA ILE A 70 8.32 0.53 -4.34
C ILE A 70 9.42 1.52 -4.73
N SER A 71 10.23 1.93 -3.75
CA SER A 71 11.34 2.85 -3.95
C SER A 71 12.52 2.17 -4.65
N LYS A 72 12.84 0.93 -4.28
CA LYS A 72 13.88 0.11 -4.96
C LYS A 72 13.56 -0.16 -6.42
N ASP A 73 12.31 -0.50 -6.73
CA ASP A 73 11.89 -0.75 -8.11
C ASP A 73 11.95 0.54 -8.94
N ARG A 74 11.48 1.66 -8.37
CA ARG A 74 11.65 2.98 -9.03
C ARG A 74 13.11 3.36 -9.22
N GLU A 75 13.98 3.12 -8.24
CA GLU A 75 15.41 3.41 -8.34
C GLU A 75 16.08 2.55 -9.43
N PHE A 76 15.78 1.25 -9.45
CA PHE A 76 16.25 0.34 -10.50
C PHE A 76 15.77 0.75 -11.90
N LEU A 77 14.52 1.18 -12.03
CA LEU A 77 13.95 1.65 -13.30
C LEU A 77 14.45 3.06 -13.70
N MET A 78 14.76 3.93 -12.73
CA MET A 78 15.22 5.31 -12.98
C MET A 78 16.74 5.45 -13.09
N GLY A 79 17.51 4.41 -12.75
CA GLY A 79 18.92 4.26 -13.12
C GLY A 79 19.87 5.32 -12.56
N PHE A 80 20.18 5.22 -11.26
CA PHE A 80 21.43 5.75 -10.72
C PHE A 80 22.34 4.60 -10.27
#